data_AF-A0AAW2MDV9-F1
#
_entry.id   AF-A0AAW2MDV9-F1
#
_cell.length_a   1.000
_cell.length_b   1.000
_cell.length_c   1.000
_cell.angle_alpha   90.00
_cell.angle_beta   90.00
_cell.angle_gamma   90.00
#
_symmetry.space_group_name_H-M   'P 1'
#
loop_
_entity.id
_entity.type
_entity.pdbx_description
1 polymer ?
#
loop_
_entity_poly.entity_id
_entity_poly.type
_entity_poly.pdbx_seq_one_letter_code
_entity_poly.pdbx_strand_id
1 'polypeptide(L)'
;MVAKDYNKTKGSAKAEVGEIDTSAPFQSVKDAVSLFGEGAFSGEKPAIRKAKPQSAERVLAKETQLHLAQRELNKLKEQLKNAETTKAQALLELDRAKRTVEDLTQKLKSINESKDSAIRATEAAKHQTKQFAEANNANSTGSDGSANVDRETARAEYAAAVSELDAAKQELRKIRQEYDALIEAKVSATKQAAESEKATKANIEKVDLKNLAQKLLALKKDIDPELVKNLETQLGGTLSEIEALRNEMEKTRAADLDSVKTVASELDSAKESLHKVTEEENSLRSLVETLKLELDKLKREHSGLKEMEAETESIAGDLHVKLRKAKSELEEALVGEAKARGASDEMVATIHQLVLESQNAKHEAEEVKQQAEELKREAEATRIELDAAEQKLKVAISEAEEAKAAEARALDQIKMLSEKTDAARASTSEPGAQITISKDEFESLSRKVEESEKLAEMKVAAAMAQVEAVKASENEALKRLEATQKEIEDMKAATQEALKKAEMSEAAKKAVEEN
;
A
#
# COMPACT_ATOMS: atom_id res chain seq x y z
N MET A 1 -3.37 -45.30 18.50
CA MET A 1 -3.96 -46.61 18.84
C MET A 1 -5.34 -46.64 18.17
N VAL A 2 -5.60 -47.57 17.23
CA VAL A 2 -6.26 -48.87 17.46
C VAL A 2 -7.70 -48.66 17.98
N ALA A 3 -8.78 -49.05 17.28
CA ALA A 3 -8.91 -49.82 16.03
C ALA A 3 -10.15 -49.37 15.20
N LYS A 4 -10.22 -49.84 13.95
CA LYS A 4 -11.50 -50.03 13.24
C LYS A 4 -12.29 -51.12 13.97
N ASP A 5 -13.62 -51.11 13.87
CA ASP A 5 -14.28 -52.26 13.22
C ASP A 5 -15.71 -51.99 12.76
N TYR A 6 -16.06 -52.65 11.66
CA TYR A 6 -17.44 -52.80 11.19
C TYR A 6 -18.20 -53.74 12.13
N ASN A 7 -19.53 -53.59 12.21
CA ASN A 7 -20.34 -54.80 12.31
C ASN A 7 -21.67 -54.72 11.55
N LYS A 8 -21.82 -55.67 10.63
CA LYS A 8 -23.00 -55.98 9.84
C LYS A 8 -23.26 -57.47 10.06
N THR A 9 -24.38 -57.82 10.69
CA THR A 9 -24.79 -59.21 10.93
C THR A 9 -26.21 -59.40 10.38
N LYS A 10 -26.37 -60.19 9.30
CA LYS A 10 -26.68 -61.65 9.29
C LYS A 10 -28.16 -61.91 9.67
N GLY A 11 -28.96 -62.73 8.97
CA GLY A 11 -28.76 -63.49 7.73
C GLY A 11 -28.88 -65.00 7.91
N SER A 12 -29.95 -65.61 7.36
CA SER A 12 -30.17 -67.08 7.17
C SER A 12 -30.34 -67.92 8.46
N ALA A 13 -30.95 -69.12 8.49
CA ALA A 13 -31.88 -69.83 7.58
C ALA A 13 -32.50 -71.06 8.28
N LYS A 14 -33.60 -71.59 7.70
CA LYS A 14 -34.14 -72.97 7.78
C LYS A 14 -34.51 -73.62 9.14
N ALA A 15 -35.82 -73.91 9.23
CA ALA A 15 -36.46 -75.20 9.56
C ALA A 15 -36.04 -76.01 10.81
N GLU A 16 -37.01 -76.23 11.71
CA GLU A 16 -37.54 -77.58 12.04
C GLU A 16 -38.86 -77.49 12.86
N VAL A 17 -39.66 -78.57 12.86
CA VAL A 17 -40.73 -79.00 13.81
C VAL A 17 -41.60 -77.88 14.45
N GLY A 18 -42.93 -77.85 14.35
CA GLY A 18 -43.88 -78.95 14.30
C GLY A 18 -44.74 -78.97 15.56
N GLU A 19 -45.66 -78.00 15.70
CA GLU A 19 -46.61 -77.94 16.80
C GLU A 19 -48.01 -78.39 16.33
N ILE A 20 -48.60 -79.34 17.06
CA ILE A 20 -49.90 -79.92 16.78
C ILE A 20 -50.94 -79.12 17.57
N ASP A 21 -51.84 -78.43 16.87
CA ASP A 21 -53.06 -77.89 17.48
C ASP A 21 -53.94 -79.07 17.93
N THR A 22 -54.16 -79.18 19.24
CA THR A 22 -54.94 -80.25 19.89
C THR A 22 -56.34 -79.79 20.30
N SER A 23 -56.86 -78.73 19.67
CA SER A 23 -58.25 -78.31 19.85
C SER A 23 -59.25 -79.38 19.39
N ALA A 24 -60.37 -79.48 20.12
CA ALA A 24 -61.15 -80.72 20.20
C ALA A 24 -61.84 -81.12 18.87
N PRO A 25 -61.77 -82.40 18.47
CA PRO A 25 -62.36 -82.88 17.22
C PRO A 25 -63.90 -82.94 17.27
N PHE A 26 -64.52 -82.45 16.19
CA PHE A 26 -65.86 -82.78 15.66
C PHE A 26 -66.80 -83.55 16.60
N GLN A 27 -67.83 -82.86 17.12
CA GLN A 27 -68.77 -83.33 18.15
C GLN A 27 -69.74 -84.46 17.75
N SER A 28 -69.53 -85.14 16.61
CA SER A 28 -70.16 -86.44 16.32
C SER A 28 -69.50 -87.15 15.13
N VAL A 29 -69.24 -88.45 15.26
CA VAL A 29 -68.83 -89.34 14.15
C VAL A 29 -69.90 -89.41 13.04
N LYS A 30 -71.15 -89.02 13.35
CA LYS A 30 -72.29 -89.07 12.43
C LYS A 30 -72.20 -88.06 11.27
N ASP A 31 -71.61 -86.89 11.50
CA ASP A 31 -71.63 -85.81 10.50
C ASP A 31 -70.50 -85.93 9.47
N ALA A 32 -69.38 -86.58 9.83
CA ALA A 32 -68.29 -86.88 8.90
C ALA A 32 -68.69 -87.92 7.83
N VAL A 33 -69.69 -88.76 8.10
CA VAL A 33 -70.15 -89.84 7.19
C VAL A 33 -71.09 -89.32 6.10
N SER A 34 -71.68 -88.13 6.26
CA SER A 34 -72.65 -87.57 5.29
C SER A 34 -72.01 -86.88 4.07
N LEU A 35 -70.68 -86.83 3.97
CA LEU A 35 -69.93 -86.16 2.90
C LEU A 35 -69.49 -87.08 1.74
N PHE A 36 -69.61 -88.41 1.87
CA PHE A 36 -69.06 -89.38 0.90
C PHE A 36 -69.94 -90.64 0.70
N GLY A 37 -71.23 -90.48 0.37
CA GLY A 37 -72.11 -91.62 0.13
C GLY A 37 -73.36 -91.33 -0.72
N GLU A 38 -73.27 -91.48 -2.03
CA GLU A 38 -74.45 -91.60 -2.92
C GLU A 38 -74.99 -93.04 -2.91
N GLY A 39 -76.33 -93.20 -2.83
CA GLY A 39 -77.02 -94.36 -3.43
C GLY A 39 -78.04 -95.13 -2.58
N ALA A 40 -79.27 -95.22 -3.11
CA ALA A 40 -80.18 -96.38 -3.08
C ALA A 40 -80.99 -96.79 -1.80
N PHE A 41 -82.32 -96.53 -1.84
CA PHE A 41 -83.48 -97.29 -1.26
C PHE A 41 -83.52 -97.64 0.28
N SER A 42 -84.66 -97.77 1.00
CA SER A 42 -86.10 -97.48 0.82
C SER A 42 -86.88 -97.62 2.17
N GLY A 43 -88.07 -96.98 2.31
CA GLY A 43 -89.07 -97.18 3.41
C GLY A 43 -88.84 -96.40 4.73
N GLU A 44 -89.84 -95.95 5.52
CA GLU A 44 -91.32 -95.96 5.42
C GLU A 44 -91.93 -94.76 6.25
N LYS A 45 -93.27 -94.56 6.22
CA LYS A 45 -94.10 -93.43 6.79
C LYS A 45 -94.06 -93.29 8.34
N PRO A 46 -94.58 -92.22 9.02
CA PRO A 46 -95.68 -91.25 8.71
C PRO A 46 -95.40 -89.74 9.06
N ALA A 47 -96.31 -88.73 9.03
CA ALA A 47 -97.53 -88.40 8.24
C ALA A 47 -98.06 -86.93 8.42
N ILE A 48 -98.42 -86.25 7.31
CA ILE A 48 -99.51 -85.24 7.07
C ILE A 48 -99.68 -83.98 7.99
N ARG A 49 -99.54 -82.77 7.38
CA ARG A 49 -100.59 -81.70 7.21
C ARG A 49 -100.13 -80.58 6.23
N LYS A 50 -101.07 -79.78 5.69
CA LYS A 50 -100.98 -79.06 4.37
C LYS A 50 -100.87 -77.52 4.43
N ALA A 51 -100.45 -76.88 3.32
CA ALA A 51 -100.49 -75.41 3.07
C ALA A 51 -101.10 -75.04 1.69
N LYS A 52 -101.38 -73.74 1.45
CA LYS A 52 -102.28 -73.15 0.39
C LYS A 52 -101.52 -72.45 -0.79
N PRO A 53 -102.15 -71.90 -1.86
CA PRO A 53 -101.70 -72.18 -3.23
C PRO A 53 -101.58 -70.93 -4.17
N GLN A 54 -100.47 -70.21 -4.13
CA GLN A 54 -100.15 -69.14 -5.12
C GLN A 54 -99.09 -69.55 -6.16
N SER A 55 -98.58 -70.79 -6.08
CA SER A 55 -97.59 -71.33 -7.00
C SER A 55 -98.19 -71.78 -8.35
N ALA A 56 -99.45 -72.27 -8.36
CA ALA A 56 -100.06 -72.92 -9.51
C ALA A 56 -100.21 -72.01 -10.74
N GLU A 57 -100.61 -70.75 -10.56
CA GLU A 57 -100.85 -69.82 -11.68
C GLU A 57 -99.54 -69.45 -12.42
N ARG A 58 -98.44 -69.26 -11.67
CA ARG A 58 -97.10 -69.04 -12.24
C ARG A 58 -96.56 -70.28 -12.96
N VAL A 59 -96.98 -71.48 -12.55
CA VAL A 59 -96.66 -72.73 -13.25
C VAL A 59 -97.42 -72.79 -14.58
N LEU A 60 -98.73 -72.59 -14.58
CA LEU A 60 -99.56 -72.61 -15.80
C LEU A 60 -99.13 -71.57 -16.84
N ALA A 61 -98.74 -70.37 -16.43
CA ALA A 61 -98.21 -69.35 -17.35
C ALA A 61 -96.89 -69.78 -18.01
N LYS A 62 -95.98 -70.38 -17.23
CA LYS A 62 -94.71 -70.93 -17.74
C LYS A 62 -94.92 -72.17 -18.61
N GLU A 63 -95.89 -73.02 -18.28
CA GLU A 63 -96.27 -74.21 -19.03
C GLU A 63 -96.92 -73.85 -20.37
N THR A 64 -97.72 -72.77 -20.42
CA THR A 64 -98.25 -72.21 -21.67
C THR A 64 -97.14 -71.63 -22.54
N GLN A 65 -96.18 -70.91 -21.95
CA GLN A 65 -95.00 -70.42 -22.67
C GLN A 65 -94.11 -71.57 -23.16
N LEU A 66 -93.94 -72.62 -22.35
CA LEU A 66 -93.23 -73.84 -22.74
C LEU A 66 -93.92 -74.51 -23.93
N HIS A 67 -95.25 -74.67 -23.92
CA HIS A 67 -96.00 -75.23 -25.05
C HIS A 67 -95.89 -74.38 -26.33
N LEU A 68 -95.89 -73.04 -26.22
CA LEU A 68 -95.65 -72.16 -27.37
C LEU A 68 -94.22 -72.32 -27.92
N ALA A 69 -93.21 -72.32 -27.05
CA ALA A 69 -91.82 -72.57 -27.44
C ALA A 69 -91.62 -73.98 -28.04
N GLN A 70 -92.29 -75.01 -27.49
CA GLN A 70 -92.29 -76.37 -28.02
C GLN A 70 -92.92 -76.41 -29.43
N ARG A 71 -94.00 -75.65 -29.65
CA ARG A 71 -94.66 -75.52 -30.96
C ARG A 71 -93.80 -74.80 -31.99
N GLU A 72 -93.13 -73.72 -31.61
CA GLU A 72 -92.18 -73.02 -32.47
C GLU A 72 -90.95 -73.87 -32.79
N LEU A 73 -90.40 -74.57 -31.79
CA LEU A 73 -89.31 -75.54 -31.96
C LEU A 73 -89.71 -76.69 -32.90
N ASN A 74 -90.94 -77.21 -32.79
CA ASN A 74 -91.45 -78.21 -33.72
C ASN A 74 -91.60 -77.66 -35.14
N LYS A 75 -92.07 -76.41 -35.31
CA LYS A 75 -92.15 -75.75 -36.61
C LYS A 75 -90.76 -75.53 -37.24
N LEU A 76 -89.76 -75.16 -36.44
CA LEU A 76 -88.37 -75.01 -36.88
C LEU A 76 -87.73 -76.37 -37.22
N LYS A 77 -88.01 -77.43 -36.45
CA LYS A 77 -87.59 -78.81 -36.77
C LYS A 77 -88.21 -79.32 -38.06
N GLU A 78 -89.48 -78.99 -38.32
CA GLU A 78 -90.16 -79.35 -39.56
C GLU A 78 -89.60 -78.58 -40.77
N GLN A 79 -89.31 -77.29 -40.62
CA GLN A 79 -88.59 -76.50 -41.62
C GLN A 79 -87.18 -77.01 -41.89
N LEU A 80 -86.42 -77.38 -40.84
CA LEU A 80 -85.11 -78.00 -40.96
C LEU A 80 -85.19 -79.33 -41.73
N LYS A 81 -86.11 -80.22 -41.33
CA LYS A 81 -86.33 -81.50 -42.00
C LYS A 81 -86.69 -81.30 -43.49
N ASN A 82 -87.55 -80.34 -43.81
CA ASN A 82 -87.91 -80.03 -45.19
C ASN A 82 -86.73 -79.47 -46.00
N ALA A 83 -85.86 -78.66 -45.38
CA ALA A 83 -84.63 -78.18 -46.01
C ALA A 83 -83.61 -79.31 -46.21
N GLU A 84 -83.46 -80.22 -45.23
CA GLU A 84 -82.63 -81.42 -45.32
C GLU A 84 -83.10 -82.37 -46.43
N THR A 85 -84.41 -82.63 -46.54
CA THR A 85 -84.96 -83.46 -47.64
C THR A 85 -84.76 -82.80 -49.00
N THR A 86 -84.95 -81.47 -49.11
CA THR A 86 -84.72 -80.73 -50.35
C THR A 86 -83.23 -80.79 -50.76
N LYS A 87 -82.32 -80.62 -49.79
CA LYS A 87 -80.87 -80.77 -50.01
C LYS A 87 -80.50 -82.20 -50.43
N ALA A 88 -81.09 -83.21 -49.81
CA ALA A 88 -80.86 -84.62 -50.17
C ALA A 88 -81.36 -84.94 -51.59
N GLN A 89 -82.53 -84.42 -51.98
CA GLN A 89 -83.04 -84.52 -53.35
C GLN A 89 -82.11 -83.84 -54.36
N ALA A 90 -81.67 -82.61 -54.09
CA ALA A 90 -80.76 -81.88 -54.98
C ALA A 90 -79.41 -82.60 -55.17
N LEU A 91 -78.87 -83.24 -54.12
CA LEU A 91 -77.66 -84.06 -54.23
C LEU A 91 -77.89 -85.33 -55.07
N LEU A 92 -79.02 -86.01 -54.91
CA LEU A 92 -79.39 -87.17 -55.73
C LEU A 92 -79.61 -86.80 -57.20
N GLU A 93 -80.19 -85.64 -57.49
CA GLU A 93 -80.35 -85.12 -58.85
C GLU A 93 -79.01 -84.71 -59.46
N LEU A 94 -78.11 -84.09 -58.69
CA LEU A 94 -76.74 -83.80 -59.13
C LEU A 94 -75.97 -85.07 -59.50
N ASP A 95 -76.06 -86.14 -58.70
CA ASP A 95 -75.38 -87.41 -58.99
C ASP A 95 -76.03 -88.19 -60.14
N ARG A 96 -77.35 -88.07 -60.35
CA ARG A 96 -78.01 -88.54 -61.59
C ARG A 96 -77.50 -87.76 -62.80
N ALA A 97 -77.43 -86.44 -62.71
CA ALA A 97 -76.95 -85.57 -63.79
C ALA A 97 -75.48 -85.84 -64.18
N LYS A 98 -74.61 -86.16 -63.21
CA LYS A 98 -73.24 -86.62 -63.50
C LYS A 98 -73.24 -87.90 -64.32
N ARG A 99 -74.00 -88.92 -63.89
CA ARG A 99 -74.08 -90.21 -64.59
C ARG A 99 -74.65 -90.08 -66.00
N THR A 100 -75.65 -89.22 -66.21
CA THR A 100 -76.18 -88.99 -67.57
C THR A 100 -75.19 -88.25 -68.45
N VAL A 101 -74.40 -87.31 -67.92
CA VAL A 101 -73.30 -86.67 -68.68
C VAL A 101 -72.22 -87.67 -69.05
N GLU A 102 -71.82 -88.58 -68.15
CA GLU A 102 -70.87 -89.66 -68.45
C GLU A 102 -71.41 -90.61 -69.54
N ASP A 103 -72.67 -91.02 -69.45
CA ASP A 103 -73.33 -91.91 -70.42
C ASP A 103 -73.51 -91.25 -71.80
N LEU A 104 -73.92 -89.97 -71.84
CA LEU A 104 -73.96 -89.17 -73.08
C LEU A 104 -72.57 -88.98 -73.69
N THR A 105 -71.53 -88.79 -72.87
CA THR A 105 -70.14 -88.66 -73.34
C THR A 105 -69.65 -89.97 -73.98
N GLN A 106 -69.98 -91.12 -73.39
CA GLN A 106 -69.67 -92.44 -73.97
C GLN A 106 -70.41 -92.66 -75.29
N LYS A 107 -71.71 -92.35 -75.36
CA LYS A 107 -72.51 -92.43 -76.60
C LYS A 107 -71.95 -91.53 -77.70
N LEU A 108 -71.60 -90.29 -77.40
CA LEU A 108 -71.04 -89.34 -78.37
C LEU A 108 -69.69 -89.84 -78.90
N LYS A 109 -68.83 -90.42 -78.04
CA LYS A 109 -67.59 -91.08 -78.46
C LYS A 109 -67.86 -92.22 -79.44
N SER A 110 -68.76 -93.16 -79.11
CA SER A 110 -69.11 -94.29 -79.97
C SER A 110 -69.73 -93.86 -81.32
N ILE A 111 -70.57 -92.83 -81.32
CA ILE A 111 -71.14 -92.25 -82.56
C ILE A 111 -70.03 -91.64 -83.42
N ASN A 112 -69.05 -90.96 -82.83
CA ASN A 112 -67.96 -90.33 -83.59
C ASN A 112 -67.00 -91.38 -84.18
N GLU A 113 -66.70 -92.45 -83.44
CA GLU A 113 -65.94 -93.62 -83.91
C GLU A 113 -66.66 -94.35 -85.07
N SER A 114 -67.98 -94.50 -84.98
CA SER A 114 -68.83 -95.03 -86.05
C SER A 114 -68.82 -94.12 -87.29
N LYS A 115 -69.01 -92.80 -87.11
CA LYS A 115 -68.96 -91.79 -88.19
C LYS A 115 -67.63 -91.80 -88.93
N ASP A 116 -66.51 -91.85 -88.21
CA ASP A 116 -65.18 -91.90 -88.82
C ASP A 116 -64.92 -93.23 -89.55
N SER A 117 -65.53 -94.33 -89.09
CA SER A 117 -65.50 -95.63 -89.78
C SER A 117 -66.33 -95.62 -91.07
N ALA A 118 -67.51 -94.99 -91.06
CA ALA A 118 -68.35 -94.80 -92.25
C ALA A 118 -67.70 -93.88 -93.30
N ILE A 119 -66.95 -92.85 -92.87
CA ILE A 119 -66.16 -92.01 -93.78
C ILE A 119 -65.09 -92.85 -94.49
N ARG A 120 -64.31 -93.66 -93.75
CA ARG A 120 -63.32 -94.58 -94.36
C ARG A 120 -63.96 -95.57 -95.33
N ALA A 121 -65.12 -96.13 -94.98
CA ALA A 121 -65.85 -97.06 -95.85
C ALA A 121 -66.33 -96.39 -97.16
N THR A 122 -66.85 -95.16 -97.08
CA THR A 122 -67.28 -94.41 -98.27
C THR A 122 -66.10 -93.95 -99.13
N GLU A 123 -64.95 -93.59 -98.54
CA GLU A 123 -63.72 -93.31 -99.29
C GLU A 123 -63.17 -94.57 -99.99
N ALA A 124 -63.16 -95.72 -99.32
CA ALA A 124 -62.77 -97.00 -99.90
C ALA A 124 -63.67 -97.38 -101.11
N ALA A 125 -65.00 -97.25 -100.98
CA ALA A 125 -65.94 -97.47 -102.08
C ALA A 125 -65.73 -96.49 -103.25
N LYS A 126 -65.35 -95.23 -102.96
CA LYS A 126 -65.01 -94.23 -103.98
C LYS A 126 -63.72 -94.58 -104.73
N HIS A 127 -62.74 -95.15 -104.05
CA HIS A 127 -61.52 -95.68 -104.67
C HIS A 127 -61.82 -96.92 -105.53
N GLN A 128 -62.63 -97.87 -105.04
CA GLN A 128 -63.06 -99.03 -105.83
C GLN A 128 -63.82 -98.60 -107.10
N THR A 129 -64.76 -97.66 -107.00
CA THR A 129 -65.51 -97.17 -108.17
C THR A 129 -64.60 -96.51 -109.22
N LYS A 130 -63.54 -95.80 -108.82
CA LYS A 130 -62.53 -95.29 -109.76
C LYS A 130 -61.69 -96.41 -110.37
N GLN A 131 -61.26 -97.39 -109.59
CA GLN A 131 -60.55 -98.57 -110.12
C GLN A 131 -61.40 -99.34 -111.13
N PHE A 132 -62.71 -99.52 -110.88
CA PHE A 132 -63.63 -100.13 -111.86
C PHE A 132 -63.79 -99.29 -113.14
N ALA A 133 -63.79 -97.96 -113.04
CA ALA A 133 -63.86 -97.08 -114.20
C ALA A 133 -62.57 -97.08 -115.06
N GLU A 134 -61.41 -97.30 -114.43
CA GLU A 134 -60.09 -97.25 -115.09
C GLU A 134 -59.60 -98.63 -115.59
N ALA A 135 -60.09 -99.74 -115.03
CA ALA A 135 -59.52 -101.07 -115.26
C ALA A 135 -60.22 -101.93 -116.33
N ASN A 136 -61.38 -101.54 -116.91
CA ASN A 136 -62.04 -102.41 -117.88
C ASN A 136 -62.76 -101.72 -119.06
N ASN A 137 -61.95 -101.29 -120.03
CA ASN A 137 -62.21 -101.50 -121.45
C ASN A 137 -61.47 -102.79 -121.93
N ALA A 138 -61.99 -103.99 -121.65
CA ALA A 138 -61.61 -105.23 -122.35
C ALA A 138 -62.67 -106.35 -122.17
N ASN A 139 -63.34 -106.71 -123.27
CA ASN A 139 -64.43 -107.71 -123.36
C ASN A 139 -64.23 -109.03 -122.57
N SER A 140 -65.32 -109.56 -121.98
CA SER A 140 -66.09 -110.64 -122.65
C SER A 140 -67.36 -111.10 -121.90
N THR A 141 -68.38 -111.44 -122.70
CA THR A 141 -69.43 -112.47 -122.51
C THR A 141 -70.03 -112.79 -121.13
N GLY A 142 -71.37 -112.69 -121.05
CA GLY A 142 -72.17 -113.78 -120.45
C GLY A 142 -73.41 -113.41 -119.65
N SER A 143 -74.54 -114.04 -120.03
CA SER A 143 -75.75 -114.28 -119.22
C SER A 143 -76.55 -113.08 -118.68
N ASP A 144 -77.67 -112.81 -119.37
CA ASP A 144 -78.74 -111.93 -118.92
C ASP A 144 -79.50 -112.50 -117.70
N GLY A 145 -80.09 -111.62 -116.88
CA GLY A 145 -81.00 -111.98 -115.77
C GLY A 145 -80.56 -111.63 -114.33
N SER A 146 -79.27 -111.66 -113.99
CA SER A 146 -78.82 -111.49 -112.58
C SER A 146 -78.64 -110.02 -112.15
N ALA A 147 -78.18 -109.15 -113.06
CA ALA A 147 -77.60 -107.85 -112.71
C ALA A 147 -78.59 -106.76 -112.24
N ASN A 148 -79.91 -107.01 -112.29
CA ASN A 148 -80.90 -106.03 -111.84
C ASN A 148 -81.10 -106.09 -110.32
N VAL A 149 -81.08 -107.29 -109.73
CA VAL A 149 -81.26 -107.50 -108.28
C VAL A 149 -80.12 -106.86 -107.48
N ASP A 150 -78.87 -107.06 -107.90
CA ASP A 150 -77.68 -106.51 -107.23
C ASP A 150 -77.70 -104.97 -107.17
N ARG A 151 -78.15 -104.34 -108.25
CA ARG A 151 -78.26 -102.87 -108.35
C ARG A 151 -79.40 -102.32 -107.50
N GLU A 152 -80.46 -103.09 -107.31
CA GLU A 152 -81.62 -102.71 -106.50
C GLU A 152 -81.36 -102.93 -104.99
N THR A 153 -80.66 -104.00 -104.62
CA THR A 153 -80.13 -104.22 -103.24
C THR A 153 -79.11 -103.14 -102.85
N ALA A 154 -78.11 -102.85 -103.69
CA ALA A 154 -77.16 -101.77 -103.41
C ALA A 154 -77.84 -100.40 -103.24
N ARG A 155 -78.96 -100.15 -103.94
CA ARG A 155 -79.76 -98.92 -103.81
C ARG A 155 -80.58 -98.91 -102.52
N ALA A 156 -81.09 -100.06 -102.08
CA ALA A 156 -81.77 -100.23 -100.80
C ALA A 156 -80.81 -100.07 -99.61
N GLU A 157 -79.60 -100.63 -99.70
CA GLU A 157 -78.52 -100.45 -98.72
C GLU A 157 -78.10 -98.98 -98.59
N TYR A 158 -77.95 -98.27 -99.71
CA TYR A 158 -77.62 -96.84 -99.68
C TYR A 158 -78.76 -95.99 -99.07
N ALA A 159 -80.03 -96.37 -99.32
CA ALA A 159 -81.18 -95.72 -98.70
C ALA A 159 -81.25 -95.97 -97.18
N ALA A 160 -80.93 -97.19 -96.73
CA ALA A 160 -80.83 -97.53 -95.32
C ALA A 160 -79.72 -96.72 -94.63
N ALA A 161 -78.51 -96.68 -95.20
CA ALA A 161 -77.38 -95.92 -94.66
C ALA A 161 -77.64 -94.41 -94.57
N VAL A 162 -78.37 -93.83 -95.53
CA VAL A 162 -78.79 -92.42 -95.47
C VAL A 162 -79.85 -92.21 -94.38
N SER A 163 -80.78 -93.14 -94.19
CA SER A 163 -81.78 -93.08 -93.12
C SER A 163 -81.15 -93.19 -91.72
N GLU A 164 -80.17 -94.09 -91.54
CA GLU A 164 -79.38 -94.20 -90.30
C GLU A 164 -78.57 -92.94 -90.03
N LEU A 165 -77.96 -92.35 -91.05
CA LEU A 165 -77.22 -91.09 -90.93
C LEU A 165 -78.12 -89.93 -90.49
N ASP A 166 -79.34 -89.83 -91.01
CA ASP A 166 -80.29 -88.79 -90.59
C ASP A 166 -80.89 -89.06 -89.20
N ALA A 167 -81.08 -90.32 -88.80
CA ALA A 167 -81.39 -90.69 -87.43
C ALA A 167 -80.27 -90.26 -86.46
N ALA A 168 -79.01 -90.57 -86.77
CA ALA A 168 -77.85 -90.16 -85.97
C ALA A 168 -77.71 -88.63 -85.86
N LYS A 169 -78.01 -87.88 -86.94
CA LYS A 169 -78.07 -86.40 -86.90
C LYS A 169 -79.21 -85.89 -86.00
N GLN A 170 -80.37 -86.57 -85.97
CA GLN A 170 -81.47 -86.20 -85.08
C GLN A 170 -81.12 -86.47 -83.61
N GLU A 171 -80.48 -87.61 -83.29
CA GLU A 171 -80.02 -87.88 -81.93
C GLU A 171 -78.97 -86.88 -81.46
N LEU A 172 -77.99 -86.54 -82.30
CA LEU A 172 -76.99 -85.52 -81.97
C LEU A 172 -77.61 -84.15 -81.65
N ARG A 173 -78.73 -83.79 -82.29
CA ARG A 173 -79.49 -82.57 -81.97
C ARG A 173 -80.18 -82.65 -80.61
N LYS A 174 -80.79 -83.80 -80.27
CA LYS A 174 -81.41 -84.03 -78.95
C LYS A 174 -80.36 -83.95 -77.83
N ILE A 175 -79.23 -84.64 -78.00
CA ILE A 175 -78.14 -84.64 -77.01
C ILE A 175 -77.59 -83.22 -76.77
N ARG A 176 -77.48 -82.38 -77.81
CA ARG A 176 -77.12 -80.96 -77.64
C ARG A 176 -78.16 -80.19 -76.83
N GLN A 177 -79.45 -80.33 -77.15
CA GLN A 177 -80.53 -79.68 -76.41
C GLN A 177 -80.58 -80.11 -74.94
N GLU A 178 -80.37 -81.41 -74.66
CA GLU A 178 -80.29 -81.94 -73.30
C GLU A 178 -79.06 -81.41 -72.53
N TYR A 179 -77.92 -81.27 -73.19
CA TYR A 179 -76.71 -80.70 -72.61
C TYR A 179 -76.84 -79.19 -72.31
N ASP A 180 -77.42 -78.43 -73.24
CA ASP A 180 -77.68 -76.99 -73.06
C ASP A 180 -78.65 -76.76 -71.89
N ALA A 181 -79.76 -77.52 -71.82
CA ALA A 181 -80.70 -77.48 -70.70
C ALA A 181 -80.05 -77.88 -69.36
N LEU A 182 -79.13 -78.83 -69.36
CA LEU A 182 -78.39 -79.26 -68.16
C LEU A 182 -77.38 -78.19 -67.69
N ILE A 183 -76.79 -77.41 -68.61
CA ILE A 183 -76.01 -76.23 -68.24
C ILE A 183 -76.89 -75.17 -67.57
N GLU A 184 -78.06 -74.86 -68.13
CA GLU A 184 -78.99 -73.88 -67.52
C GLU A 184 -79.48 -74.34 -66.12
N ALA A 185 -79.80 -75.62 -65.96
CA ALA A 185 -80.14 -76.22 -64.67
C ALA A 185 -78.99 -76.11 -63.64
N LYS A 186 -77.74 -76.36 -64.07
CA LYS A 186 -76.55 -76.20 -63.21
C LYS A 186 -76.34 -74.74 -62.81
N VAL A 187 -76.45 -73.79 -63.75
CA VAL A 187 -76.26 -72.36 -63.48
C VAL A 187 -77.32 -71.86 -62.49
N SER A 188 -78.59 -72.17 -62.71
CA SER A 188 -79.68 -71.80 -61.79
C SER A 188 -79.51 -72.41 -60.39
N ALA A 189 -79.13 -73.68 -60.28
CA ALA A 189 -78.82 -74.31 -58.99
C ALA A 189 -77.65 -73.63 -58.26
N THR A 190 -76.56 -73.27 -58.96
CA THR A 190 -75.43 -72.55 -58.33
C THR A 190 -75.81 -71.15 -57.87
N LYS A 191 -76.68 -70.43 -58.61
CA LYS A 191 -77.21 -69.14 -58.18
C LYS A 191 -78.04 -69.26 -56.90
N GLN A 192 -78.94 -70.23 -56.83
CA GLN A 192 -79.81 -70.44 -55.67
C GLN A 192 -79.00 -70.83 -54.41
N ALA A 193 -77.92 -71.59 -54.57
CA ALA A 193 -76.99 -71.90 -53.48
C ALA A 193 -76.27 -70.64 -52.94
N ALA A 194 -75.78 -69.77 -53.83
CA ALA A 194 -75.10 -68.52 -53.43
C ALA A 194 -76.04 -67.53 -52.72
N GLU A 195 -77.30 -67.43 -53.16
CA GLU A 195 -78.32 -66.61 -52.50
C GLU A 195 -78.66 -67.14 -51.10
N SER A 196 -78.73 -68.47 -50.93
CA SER A 196 -78.91 -69.11 -49.62
C SER A 196 -77.74 -68.83 -48.67
N GLU A 197 -76.49 -68.96 -49.12
CA GLU A 197 -75.31 -68.67 -48.29
C GLU A 197 -75.31 -67.21 -47.82
N LYS A 198 -75.61 -66.25 -48.70
CA LYS A 198 -75.70 -64.82 -48.36
C LYS A 198 -76.79 -64.54 -47.31
N ALA A 199 -77.93 -65.21 -47.40
CA ALA A 199 -79.01 -65.09 -46.41
C ALA A 199 -78.62 -65.66 -45.03
N THR A 200 -77.81 -66.72 -44.97
CA THR A 200 -77.33 -67.26 -43.69
C THR A 200 -76.34 -66.30 -42.99
N LYS A 201 -75.38 -65.72 -43.73
CA LYS A 201 -74.40 -64.78 -43.17
C LYS A 201 -75.04 -63.54 -42.55
N ALA A 202 -75.98 -62.91 -43.26
CA ALA A 202 -76.70 -61.74 -42.77
C ALA A 202 -77.52 -62.00 -41.48
N ASN A 203 -78.02 -63.23 -41.29
CA ASN A 203 -78.71 -63.60 -40.05
C ASN A 203 -77.75 -63.81 -38.87
N ILE A 204 -76.53 -64.30 -39.10
CA ILE A 204 -75.50 -64.45 -38.06
C ILE A 204 -75.08 -63.08 -37.54
N GLU A 205 -74.71 -62.15 -38.43
CA GLU A 205 -74.33 -60.77 -38.08
C GLU A 205 -75.41 -60.06 -37.26
N LYS A 206 -76.68 -60.26 -37.62
CA LYS A 206 -77.84 -59.71 -36.89
C LYS A 206 -78.01 -60.30 -35.48
N VAL A 207 -77.67 -61.57 -35.28
CA VAL A 207 -77.69 -62.21 -33.95
C VAL A 207 -76.54 -61.69 -33.09
N ASP A 208 -75.34 -61.55 -33.66
CA ASP A 208 -74.16 -61.05 -32.94
C ASP A 208 -74.32 -59.60 -32.49
N LEU A 209 -74.86 -58.72 -33.35
CA LEU A 209 -75.23 -57.35 -32.98
C LEU A 209 -76.24 -57.29 -31.84
N LYS A 210 -77.24 -58.18 -31.84
CA LYS A 210 -78.25 -58.26 -30.77
C LYS A 210 -77.62 -58.73 -29.45
N ASN A 211 -76.73 -59.72 -29.49
CA ASN A 211 -75.99 -60.21 -28.33
C ASN A 211 -75.07 -59.13 -27.74
N LEU A 212 -74.38 -58.35 -28.57
CA LEU A 212 -73.52 -57.26 -28.12
C LEU A 212 -74.33 -56.13 -27.45
N ALA A 213 -75.47 -55.76 -28.02
CA ALA A 213 -76.37 -54.77 -27.42
C ALA A 213 -76.91 -55.21 -26.05
N GLN A 214 -77.26 -56.49 -25.89
CA GLN A 214 -77.69 -57.04 -24.60
C GLN A 214 -76.57 -57.04 -23.56
N LYS A 215 -75.32 -57.36 -23.95
CA LYS A 215 -74.15 -57.30 -23.06
C LYS A 215 -73.86 -55.88 -22.57
N LEU A 216 -73.96 -54.87 -23.44
CA LEU A 216 -73.81 -53.46 -23.06
C LEU A 216 -74.90 -52.99 -22.08
N LEU A 217 -76.14 -53.43 -22.27
CA LEU A 217 -77.25 -53.10 -21.38
C LEU A 217 -77.11 -53.76 -20.00
N ALA A 218 -76.62 -54.99 -19.94
CA ALA A 218 -76.28 -55.66 -18.68
C ALA A 218 -75.16 -54.92 -17.95
N LEU A 219 -74.03 -54.65 -18.62
CA LEU A 219 -72.90 -53.95 -18.03
C LEU A 219 -73.29 -52.56 -17.49
N LYS A 220 -74.15 -51.81 -18.19
CA LYS A 220 -74.66 -50.52 -17.71
C LYS A 220 -75.59 -50.63 -16.49
N LYS A 221 -76.24 -51.77 -16.29
CA LYS A 221 -77.11 -52.05 -15.13
C LYS A 221 -76.30 -52.57 -13.92
N ASP A 222 -75.19 -53.25 -14.18
CA ASP A 222 -74.31 -53.82 -13.16
C ASP A 222 -73.29 -52.78 -12.63
N ILE A 223 -73.19 -51.60 -13.25
CA ILE A 223 -72.47 -50.43 -12.69
C ILE A 223 -73.33 -49.82 -11.58
N ASP A 224 -72.81 -49.88 -10.36
CA ASP A 224 -73.40 -49.24 -9.19
C ASP A 224 -73.30 -47.69 -9.29
N PRO A 225 -74.42 -46.95 -9.35
CA PRO A 225 -74.41 -45.49 -9.38
C PRO A 225 -73.87 -44.86 -8.09
N GLU A 226 -73.91 -45.56 -6.96
CA GLU A 226 -73.34 -45.06 -5.69
C GLU A 226 -71.81 -45.08 -5.73
N LEU A 227 -71.21 -46.10 -6.36
CA LEU A 227 -69.77 -46.17 -6.62
C LEU A 227 -69.29 -45.04 -7.55
N VAL A 228 -70.03 -44.75 -8.63
CA VAL A 228 -69.69 -43.65 -9.55
C VAL A 228 -69.71 -42.31 -8.82
N LYS A 229 -70.77 -42.03 -8.07
CA LYS A 229 -70.89 -40.80 -7.27
C LYS A 229 -69.81 -40.69 -6.19
N ASN A 230 -69.45 -41.80 -5.54
CA ASN A 230 -68.34 -41.84 -4.59
C ASN A 230 -67.02 -41.46 -5.26
N LEU A 231 -66.69 -42.07 -6.40
CA LEU A 231 -65.49 -41.75 -7.18
C LEU A 231 -65.47 -40.28 -7.67
N GLU A 232 -66.61 -39.72 -8.09
CA GLU A 232 -66.74 -38.30 -8.42
C GLU A 232 -66.47 -37.40 -7.21
N THR A 233 -66.99 -37.73 -6.03
CA THR A 233 -66.71 -36.97 -4.80
C THR A 233 -65.26 -37.10 -4.33
N GLN A 234 -64.64 -38.28 -4.47
CA GLN A 234 -63.22 -38.48 -4.19
C GLN A 234 -62.34 -37.70 -5.16
N LEU A 235 -62.66 -37.72 -6.47
CA LEU A 235 -61.95 -36.93 -7.47
C LEU A 235 -62.07 -35.43 -7.16
N GLY A 236 -63.26 -34.93 -6.84
CA GLY A 236 -63.46 -33.54 -6.40
C GLY A 236 -62.61 -33.18 -5.18
N GLY A 237 -62.61 -34.03 -4.14
CA GLY A 237 -61.79 -33.83 -2.94
C GLY A 237 -60.28 -33.77 -3.24
N THR A 238 -59.78 -34.74 -4.01
CA THR A 238 -58.35 -34.77 -4.40
C THR A 238 -57.94 -33.58 -5.27
N LEU A 239 -58.83 -33.08 -6.13
CA LEU A 239 -58.58 -31.87 -6.92
C LEU A 239 -58.49 -30.62 -6.03
N SER A 240 -59.38 -30.46 -5.05
CA SER A 240 -59.30 -29.36 -4.08
C SER A 240 -58.06 -29.45 -3.18
N GLU A 241 -57.63 -30.65 -2.80
CA GLU A 241 -56.39 -30.86 -2.04
C GLU A 241 -55.14 -30.53 -2.86
N ILE A 242 -55.11 -30.93 -4.14
CA ILE A 242 -54.05 -30.53 -5.10
C ILE A 242 -54.02 -29.00 -5.30
N GLU A 243 -55.17 -28.34 -5.36
CA GLU A 243 -55.26 -26.88 -5.48
C GLU A 243 -54.75 -26.18 -4.20
N ALA A 244 -55.13 -26.68 -3.01
CA ALA A 244 -54.62 -26.15 -1.74
C ALA A 244 -53.10 -26.29 -1.63
N LEU A 245 -52.54 -27.47 -1.95
CA LEU A 245 -51.10 -27.72 -1.97
C LEU A 245 -50.36 -26.84 -3.01
N ARG A 246 -50.97 -26.56 -4.17
CA ARG A 246 -50.40 -25.61 -5.15
C ARG A 246 -50.35 -24.20 -4.60
N ASN A 247 -51.42 -23.73 -3.98
CA ASN A 247 -51.49 -22.40 -3.38
C ASN A 247 -50.50 -22.25 -2.21
N GLU A 248 -50.31 -23.30 -1.40
CA GLU A 248 -49.29 -23.31 -0.35
C GLU A 248 -47.86 -23.35 -0.91
N MET A 249 -47.59 -24.12 -1.96
CA MET A 249 -46.31 -24.09 -2.70
C MET A 249 -46.04 -22.72 -3.35
N GLU A 250 -47.05 -22.04 -3.87
CA GLU A 250 -46.89 -20.70 -4.46
C GLU A 250 -46.61 -19.66 -3.37
N LYS A 251 -47.35 -19.71 -2.25
CA LYS A 251 -47.13 -18.83 -1.10
C LYS A 251 -45.75 -19.01 -0.47
N THR A 252 -45.28 -20.25 -0.30
CA THR A 252 -43.92 -20.54 0.20
C THR A 252 -42.86 -20.07 -0.78
N ARG A 253 -43.00 -20.36 -2.09
CA ARG A 253 -42.09 -19.83 -3.12
C ARG A 253 -42.04 -18.30 -3.18
N ALA A 254 -43.16 -17.62 -2.95
CA ALA A 254 -43.19 -16.16 -2.87
C ALA A 254 -42.38 -15.64 -1.66
N ALA A 255 -42.58 -16.24 -0.48
CA ALA A 255 -41.83 -15.90 0.73
C ALA A 255 -40.32 -16.21 0.58
N ASP A 256 -39.96 -17.35 0.00
CA ASP A 256 -38.57 -17.72 -0.29
C ASP A 256 -37.94 -16.73 -1.29
N LEU A 257 -38.66 -16.36 -2.34
CA LEU A 257 -38.20 -15.39 -3.34
C LEU A 257 -37.98 -14.00 -2.72
N ASP A 258 -38.87 -13.54 -1.83
CA ASP A 258 -38.71 -12.26 -1.14
C ASP A 258 -37.56 -12.30 -0.12
N SER A 259 -37.37 -13.41 0.60
CA SER A 259 -36.19 -13.64 1.44
C SER A 259 -34.88 -13.59 0.62
N VAL A 260 -34.84 -14.24 -0.54
CA VAL A 260 -33.68 -14.20 -1.45
C VAL A 260 -33.42 -12.79 -1.97
N LYS A 261 -34.46 -11.99 -2.28
CA LYS A 261 -34.28 -10.57 -2.65
C LYS A 261 -33.68 -9.76 -1.50
N THR A 262 -34.16 -9.94 -0.26
CA THR A 262 -33.60 -9.25 0.91
C THR A 262 -32.12 -9.60 1.09
N VAL A 263 -31.77 -10.88 1.11
CA VAL A 263 -30.38 -11.35 1.24
C VAL A 263 -29.50 -10.85 0.09
N ALA A 264 -30.01 -10.76 -1.15
CA ALA A 264 -29.28 -10.17 -2.26
C ALA A 264 -29.00 -8.67 -2.04
N SER A 265 -29.98 -7.90 -1.56
CA SER A 265 -29.79 -6.47 -1.27
C SER A 265 -28.86 -6.20 -0.08
N GLU A 266 -28.88 -7.05 0.94
CA GLU A 266 -27.93 -7.01 2.06
C GLU A 266 -26.51 -7.36 1.60
N LEU A 267 -26.37 -8.38 0.74
CA LEU A 267 -25.09 -8.78 0.15
C LEU A 267 -24.50 -7.67 -0.73
N ASP A 268 -25.30 -6.99 -1.55
CA ASP A 268 -24.84 -5.87 -2.38
C ASP A 268 -24.46 -4.65 -1.53
N SER A 269 -25.23 -4.36 -0.48
CA SER A 269 -24.87 -3.32 0.52
C SER A 269 -23.53 -3.65 1.22
N ALA A 270 -23.32 -4.91 1.61
CA ALA A 270 -22.09 -5.36 2.24
C ALA A 270 -20.87 -5.29 1.29
N LYS A 271 -21.05 -5.57 -0.01
CA LYS A 271 -20.00 -5.36 -1.03
C LYS A 271 -19.61 -3.88 -1.14
N GLU A 272 -20.58 -2.96 -1.13
CA GLU A 272 -20.30 -1.52 -1.20
C GLU A 272 -19.54 -1.04 0.05
N SER A 273 -19.95 -1.48 1.25
CA SER A 273 -19.22 -1.20 2.49
C SER A 273 -17.79 -1.77 2.46
N LEU A 274 -17.60 -2.99 1.98
CA LEU A 274 -16.27 -3.59 1.85
C LEU A 274 -15.38 -2.84 0.86
N HIS A 275 -15.96 -2.33 -0.23
CA HIS A 275 -15.23 -1.52 -1.20
C HIS A 275 -14.73 -0.21 -0.57
N LYS A 276 -15.59 0.50 0.17
CA LYS A 276 -15.22 1.73 0.92
C LYS A 276 -14.10 1.47 1.93
N VAL A 277 -14.18 0.39 2.71
CA VAL A 277 -13.10 -0.02 3.64
C VAL A 277 -11.79 -0.30 2.88
N THR A 278 -11.86 -0.86 1.67
CA THR A 278 -10.67 -1.10 0.82
C THR A 278 -10.08 0.22 0.30
N GLU A 279 -10.90 1.21 -0.05
CA GLU A 279 -10.44 2.55 -0.46
C GLU A 279 -9.79 3.31 0.70
N GLU A 280 -10.38 3.22 1.90
CA GLU A 280 -9.83 3.77 3.14
C GLU A 280 -8.49 3.09 3.51
N GLU A 281 -8.39 1.77 3.41
CA GLU A 281 -7.15 1.03 3.67
C GLU A 281 -6.02 1.49 2.72
N ASN A 282 -6.32 1.63 1.43
CA ASN A 282 -5.36 2.12 0.44
C ASN A 282 -4.93 3.58 0.72
N SER A 283 -5.87 4.42 1.13
CA SER A 283 -5.61 5.83 1.49
C SER A 283 -4.72 5.93 2.74
N LEU A 284 -5.02 5.15 3.78
CA LEU A 284 -4.19 5.06 5.00
C LEU A 284 -2.81 4.49 4.71
N ARG A 285 -2.70 3.47 3.84
CA ARG A 285 -1.42 2.89 3.41
C ARG A 285 -0.54 3.92 2.69
N SER A 286 -1.13 4.76 1.84
CA SER A 286 -0.44 5.87 1.16
C SER A 286 0.05 6.95 2.15
N LEU A 287 -0.80 7.32 3.12
CA LEU A 287 -0.44 8.26 4.18
C LEU A 287 0.70 7.73 5.06
N VAL A 288 0.65 6.45 5.45
CA VAL A 288 1.72 5.78 6.21
C VAL A 288 3.04 5.78 5.46
N GLU A 289 3.04 5.55 4.15
CA GLU A 289 4.28 5.60 3.35
C GLU A 289 4.84 7.02 3.26
N THR A 290 3.96 8.03 3.10
CA THR A 290 4.35 9.45 3.16
C THR A 290 5.00 9.81 4.51
N LEU A 291 4.38 9.40 5.62
CA LEU A 291 4.90 9.63 6.97
C LEU A 291 6.24 8.93 7.23
N LYS A 292 6.51 7.75 6.63
CA LYS A 292 7.83 7.13 6.69
C LYS A 292 8.90 7.97 5.98
N LEU A 293 8.59 8.47 4.79
CA LEU A 293 9.51 9.32 4.02
C LEU A 293 9.82 10.62 4.76
N GLU A 294 8.82 11.22 5.41
CA GLU A 294 9.00 12.38 6.29
C GLU A 294 9.85 12.05 7.52
N LEU A 295 9.60 10.91 8.19
CA LEU A 295 10.39 10.46 9.32
C LEU A 295 11.86 10.22 8.95
N ASP A 296 12.13 9.59 7.81
CA ASP A 296 13.50 9.35 7.33
C ASP A 296 14.17 10.61 6.79
N LYS A 297 13.40 11.63 6.37
CA LYS A 297 13.90 12.98 6.13
C LYS A 297 14.31 13.66 7.45
N LEU A 298 13.43 13.66 8.45
CA LEU A 298 13.70 14.24 9.77
C LEU A 298 14.89 13.57 10.47
N LYS A 299 15.08 12.25 10.34
CA LYS A 299 16.28 11.56 10.85
C LYS A 299 17.56 12.10 10.21
N ARG A 300 17.58 12.30 8.89
CA ARG A 300 18.74 12.83 8.16
C ARG A 300 19.04 14.28 8.53
N GLU A 301 18.00 15.11 8.65
CA GLU A 301 18.11 16.50 9.11
C GLU A 301 18.64 16.56 10.55
N HIS A 302 18.13 15.70 11.45
CA HIS A 302 18.63 15.61 12.83
C HIS A 302 20.09 15.15 12.91
N SER A 303 20.52 14.17 12.10
CA SER A 303 21.93 13.77 12.08
C SER A 303 22.85 14.89 11.57
N GLY A 304 22.41 15.65 10.55
CA GLY A 304 23.17 16.80 10.06
C GLY A 304 23.24 17.95 11.07
N LEU A 305 22.13 18.25 11.76
CA LEU A 305 22.13 19.23 12.85
C LEU A 305 23.07 18.85 13.99
N LYS A 306 23.15 17.56 14.34
CA LYS A 306 24.04 17.04 15.39
C LYS A 306 25.53 17.13 14.99
N GLU A 307 25.85 16.97 13.71
CA GLU A 307 27.20 17.16 13.19
C GLU A 307 27.60 18.64 13.26
N MET A 308 26.73 19.54 12.78
CA MET A 308 26.92 21.00 12.89
C MET A 308 27.00 21.50 14.34
N GLU A 309 26.24 20.91 15.26
CA GLU A 309 26.32 21.17 16.71
C GLU A 309 27.73 20.85 17.24
N ALA A 310 28.27 19.66 16.93
CA ALA A 310 29.62 19.28 17.35
C ALA A 310 30.72 20.17 16.72
N GLU A 311 30.59 20.57 15.45
CA GLU A 311 31.50 21.52 14.82
C GLU A 311 31.48 22.89 15.50
N THR A 312 30.28 23.42 15.78
CA THR A 312 30.14 24.72 16.45
C THR A 312 30.61 24.70 17.90
N GLU A 313 30.43 23.60 18.63
CA GLU A 313 31.01 23.40 19.96
C GLU A 313 32.55 23.39 19.90
N SER A 314 33.15 22.71 18.92
CA SER A 314 34.60 22.72 18.70
C SER A 314 35.13 24.12 18.41
N ILE A 315 34.45 24.89 17.55
CA ILE A 315 34.82 26.29 17.23
C ILE A 315 34.69 27.19 18.46
N ALA A 316 33.64 27.01 19.27
CA ALA A 316 33.46 27.76 20.51
C ALA A 316 34.57 27.45 21.53
N GLY A 317 34.99 26.19 21.64
CA GLY A 317 36.15 25.77 22.45
C GLY A 317 37.45 26.44 22.01
N ASP A 318 37.74 26.41 20.71
CA ASP A 318 38.92 27.06 20.11
C ASP A 318 38.96 28.57 20.36
N LEU A 319 37.81 29.24 20.23
CA LEU A 319 37.67 30.67 20.53
C LEU A 319 37.85 30.96 22.02
N HIS A 320 37.34 30.09 22.90
CA HIS A 320 37.54 30.23 24.35
C HIS A 320 39.01 30.10 24.75
N VAL A 321 39.76 29.16 24.14
CA VAL A 321 41.21 29.01 24.36
C VAL A 321 41.97 30.25 23.86
N LYS A 322 41.65 30.76 22.66
CA LYS A 322 42.25 32.00 22.11
C LYS A 322 41.97 33.21 23.00
N LEU A 323 40.74 33.37 23.48
CA LEU A 323 40.35 34.45 24.39
C LEU A 323 41.11 34.37 25.73
N ARG A 324 41.23 33.16 26.31
CA ARG A 324 41.97 32.95 27.56
C ARG A 324 43.47 33.26 27.39
N LYS A 325 44.07 32.88 26.26
CA LYS A 325 45.46 33.22 25.94
C LYS A 325 45.65 34.74 25.81
N ALA A 326 44.84 35.41 24.99
CA ALA A 326 44.91 36.86 24.81
C ALA A 326 44.69 37.63 26.12
N LYS A 327 43.84 37.12 27.02
CA LYS A 327 43.67 37.69 28.37
C LYS A 327 44.95 37.58 29.21
N SER A 328 45.65 36.44 29.18
CA SER A 328 46.93 36.27 29.90
C SER A 328 48.00 37.22 29.36
N GLU A 329 48.12 37.30 28.03
CA GLU A 329 49.08 38.20 27.36
C GLU A 329 48.81 39.68 27.69
N LEU A 330 47.54 40.08 27.80
CA LEU A 330 47.15 41.43 28.24
C LEU A 330 47.47 41.68 29.71
N GLU A 331 47.24 40.71 30.59
CA GLU A 331 47.52 40.82 32.03
C GLU A 331 49.04 40.91 32.30
N GLU A 332 49.85 40.14 31.55
CA GLU A 332 51.31 40.26 31.53
C GLU A 332 51.78 41.62 31.01
N ALA A 333 51.16 42.14 29.93
CA ALA A 333 51.48 43.45 29.37
C ALA A 333 51.15 44.60 30.34
N LEU A 334 50.02 44.55 31.05
CA LEU A 334 49.64 45.52 32.08
C LEU A 334 50.61 45.51 33.27
N VAL A 335 51.09 44.35 33.70
CA VAL A 335 52.14 44.24 34.73
C VAL A 335 53.47 44.81 34.23
N GLY A 336 53.78 44.66 32.93
CA GLY A 336 54.92 45.29 32.28
C GLY A 336 54.82 46.83 32.26
N GLU A 337 53.67 47.35 31.81
CA GLU A 337 53.37 48.79 31.77
C GLU A 337 53.47 49.41 33.18
N ALA A 338 52.84 48.80 34.18
CA ALA A 338 52.87 49.30 35.56
C ALA A 338 54.29 49.40 36.13
N LYS A 339 55.19 48.45 35.80
CA LYS A 339 56.61 48.50 36.18
C LYS A 339 57.37 49.60 35.44
N ALA A 340 57.18 49.71 34.12
CA ALA A 340 57.82 50.74 33.31
C ALA A 340 57.38 52.15 33.73
N ARG A 341 56.09 52.32 34.01
CA ARG A 341 55.51 53.54 34.57
C ARG A 341 56.07 53.86 35.96
N GLY A 342 56.17 52.89 36.86
CA GLY A 342 56.78 53.09 38.18
C GLY A 342 58.23 53.60 38.07
N ALA A 343 59.04 52.99 37.20
CA ALA A 343 60.41 53.45 36.93
C ALA A 343 60.44 54.86 36.31
N SER A 344 59.49 55.20 35.43
CA SER A 344 59.36 56.54 34.85
C SER A 344 58.96 57.59 35.91
N ASP A 345 58.02 57.27 36.80
CA ASP A 345 57.59 58.14 37.90
C ASP A 345 58.76 58.38 38.90
N GLU A 346 59.56 57.35 39.19
CA GLU A 346 60.81 57.47 39.97
C GLU A 346 61.87 58.35 39.28
N MET A 347 62.06 58.17 37.97
CA MET A 347 63.00 59.00 37.19
C MET A 347 62.56 60.48 37.16
N VAL A 348 61.26 60.74 36.97
CA VAL A 348 60.68 62.09 37.03
C VAL A 348 60.84 62.70 38.42
N ALA A 349 60.66 61.94 39.50
CA ALA A 349 60.93 62.43 40.86
C ALA A 349 62.42 62.79 41.05
N THR A 350 63.33 61.97 40.51
CA THR A 350 64.78 62.20 40.57
C THR A 350 65.19 63.45 39.79
N ILE A 351 64.62 63.68 38.60
CA ILE A 351 64.84 64.91 37.81
C ILE A 351 64.36 66.15 38.58
N HIS A 352 63.18 66.11 39.20
CA HIS A 352 62.67 67.23 40.00
C HIS A 352 63.59 67.54 41.20
N GLN A 353 64.11 66.51 41.88
CA GLN A 353 65.06 66.69 42.98
C GLN A 353 66.36 67.36 42.49
N LEU A 354 66.94 66.89 41.37
CA LEU A 354 68.13 67.50 40.76
C LEU A 354 67.89 68.94 40.29
N VAL A 355 66.69 69.28 39.83
CA VAL A 355 66.29 70.67 39.51
C VAL A 355 66.33 71.55 40.74
N LEU A 356 65.71 71.12 41.85
CA LEU A 356 65.69 71.89 43.09
C LEU A 356 67.11 72.07 43.66
N GLU A 357 67.92 71.02 43.66
CA GLU A 357 69.33 71.10 44.10
C GLU A 357 70.17 72.03 43.21
N SER A 358 69.99 71.98 41.88
CA SER A 358 70.67 72.90 40.95
C SER A 358 70.22 74.35 41.12
N GLN A 359 68.92 74.61 41.36
CA GLN A 359 68.40 75.94 41.64
C GLN A 359 68.94 76.51 42.96
N ASN A 360 68.95 75.70 44.02
CA ASN A 360 69.51 76.10 45.32
C ASN A 360 71.01 76.40 45.20
N ALA A 361 71.79 75.52 44.56
CA ALA A 361 73.23 75.75 44.36
C ALA A 361 73.53 77.01 43.52
N LYS A 362 72.66 77.36 42.56
CA LYS A 362 72.75 78.64 41.82
C LYS A 362 72.44 79.84 42.71
N HIS A 363 71.42 79.75 43.57
CA HIS A 363 71.09 80.82 44.51
C HIS A 363 72.22 81.06 45.52
N GLU A 364 72.76 80.00 46.12
CA GLU A 364 73.94 80.04 47.01
C GLU A 364 75.14 80.71 46.32
N ALA A 365 75.45 80.32 45.07
CA ALA A 365 76.54 80.90 44.30
C ALA A 365 76.33 82.40 43.97
N GLU A 366 75.09 82.83 43.72
CA GLU A 366 74.75 84.24 43.48
C GLU A 366 74.87 85.07 44.77
N GLU A 367 74.46 84.54 45.93
CA GLU A 367 74.63 85.20 47.23
C GLU A 367 76.11 85.38 47.61
N VAL A 368 76.91 84.32 47.52
CA VAL A 368 78.36 84.37 47.79
C VAL A 368 79.06 85.36 46.85
N LYS A 369 78.65 85.42 45.58
CA LYS A 369 79.15 86.41 44.61
C LYS A 369 78.78 87.84 44.99
N GLN A 370 77.55 88.11 45.46
CA GLN A 370 77.16 89.44 45.92
C GLN A 370 77.98 89.89 47.13
N GLN A 371 78.18 89.00 48.11
CA GLN A 371 79.05 89.25 49.26
C GLN A 371 80.51 89.53 48.85
N ALA A 372 81.05 88.75 47.89
CA ALA A 372 82.39 88.97 47.36
C ALA A 372 82.54 90.32 46.62
N GLU A 373 81.49 90.80 45.92
CA GLU A 373 81.49 92.15 45.34
C GLU A 373 81.40 93.26 46.41
N GLU A 374 80.64 93.06 47.49
CA GLU A 374 80.56 94.01 48.60
C GLU A 374 81.90 94.15 49.33
N LEU A 375 82.51 93.03 49.74
CA LEU A 375 83.86 93.01 50.33
C LEU A 375 84.89 93.65 49.40
N LYS A 376 84.79 93.45 48.08
CA LYS A 376 85.68 94.11 47.12
C LYS A 376 85.51 95.62 47.09
N ARG A 377 84.29 96.16 47.22
CA ARG A 377 84.05 97.61 47.33
C ARG A 377 84.61 98.17 48.64
N GLU A 378 84.51 97.42 49.74
CA GLU A 378 85.10 97.78 51.03
C GLU A 378 86.64 97.77 50.99
N ALA A 379 87.26 96.76 50.35
CA ALA A 379 88.69 96.71 50.12
C ALA A 379 89.20 97.84 49.20
N GLU A 380 88.45 98.21 48.16
CA GLU A 380 88.77 99.37 47.32
C GLU A 380 88.64 100.69 48.10
N ALA A 381 87.63 100.84 48.95
CA ALA A 381 87.47 102.03 49.80
C ALA A 381 88.60 102.17 50.83
N THR A 382 88.90 101.12 51.59
CA THR A 382 90.00 101.09 52.58
C THR A 382 91.37 101.33 51.92
N ARG A 383 91.58 100.85 50.69
CA ARG A 383 92.78 101.19 49.91
C ARG A 383 92.86 102.67 49.57
N ILE A 384 91.76 103.31 49.14
CA ILE A 384 91.75 104.76 48.84
C ILE A 384 92.05 105.57 50.10
N GLU A 385 91.56 105.15 51.26
CA GLU A 385 91.89 105.76 52.56
C GLU A 385 93.38 105.60 52.92
N LEU A 386 93.97 104.42 52.67
CA LEU A 386 95.40 104.16 52.84
C LEU A 386 96.25 105.03 51.91
N ASP A 387 95.95 105.07 50.60
CA ASP A 387 96.64 105.91 49.62
C ASP A 387 96.59 107.40 50.05
N ALA A 388 95.46 107.86 50.58
CA ALA A 388 95.31 109.22 51.11
C ALA A 388 96.09 109.46 52.42
N ALA A 389 96.25 108.45 53.28
CA ALA A 389 97.08 108.51 54.49
C ALA A 389 98.58 108.56 54.14
N GLU A 390 99.04 107.73 53.20
CA GLU A 390 100.42 107.77 52.68
C GLU A 390 100.80 109.15 52.13
N GLN A 391 99.91 109.78 51.34
CA GLN A 391 100.18 111.12 50.79
C GLN A 391 100.31 112.17 51.90
N LYS A 392 99.48 112.11 52.95
CA LYS A 392 99.61 112.99 54.13
C LYS A 392 100.93 112.77 54.86
N LEU A 393 101.38 111.51 55.01
CA LEU A 393 102.67 111.19 55.61
C LEU A 393 103.84 111.74 54.76
N LYS A 394 103.79 111.61 53.43
CA LYS A 394 104.81 112.17 52.52
C LYS A 394 104.92 113.69 52.66
N VAL A 395 103.80 114.41 52.77
CA VAL A 395 103.78 115.86 53.03
C VAL A 395 104.40 116.17 54.40
N ALA A 396 103.98 115.49 55.47
CA ALA A 396 104.49 115.71 56.82
C ALA A 396 106.01 115.44 56.95
N ILE A 397 106.55 114.46 56.21
CA ILE A 397 108.00 114.20 56.13
C ILE A 397 108.72 115.38 55.46
N SER A 398 108.20 115.87 54.32
CA SER A 398 108.80 117.02 53.61
C SER A 398 108.77 118.30 54.46
N GLU A 399 107.69 118.55 55.20
CA GLU A 399 107.57 119.68 56.12
C GLU A 399 108.56 119.56 57.29
N ALA A 400 108.75 118.35 57.84
CA ALA A 400 109.74 118.10 58.89
C ALA A 400 111.19 118.27 58.40
N GLU A 401 111.48 117.85 57.16
CA GLU A 401 112.78 118.09 56.51
C GLU A 401 113.04 119.58 56.25
N GLU A 402 112.03 120.33 55.79
CA GLU A 402 112.14 121.78 55.61
C GLU A 402 112.32 122.51 56.94
N ALA A 403 111.58 122.12 57.99
CA ALA A 403 111.75 122.67 59.33
C ALA A 403 113.16 122.44 59.87
N LYS A 404 113.71 121.23 59.68
CA LYS A 404 115.10 120.89 60.05
C LYS A 404 116.14 121.66 59.22
N ALA A 405 115.87 121.92 57.94
CA ALA A 405 116.72 122.76 57.11
C ALA A 405 116.66 124.24 57.54
N ALA A 406 115.50 124.73 57.99
CA ALA A 406 115.34 126.07 58.55
C ALA A 406 116.05 126.21 59.92
N GLU A 407 115.99 125.18 60.77
CA GLU A 407 116.76 125.08 62.02
C GLU A 407 118.28 125.17 61.73
N ALA A 408 118.79 124.38 60.79
CA ALA A 408 120.20 124.43 60.39
C ALA A 408 120.62 125.83 59.88
N ARG A 409 119.79 126.49 59.05
CA ARG A 409 120.02 127.88 58.62
C ARG A 409 120.04 128.88 59.79
N ALA A 410 119.19 128.68 60.80
CA ALA A 410 119.18 129.52 61.99
C ALA A 410 120.45 129.33 62.83
N LEU A 411 120.92 128.09 62.98
CA LEU A 411 122.19 127.78 63.65
C LEU A 411 123.39 128.39 62.93
N ASP A 412 123.44 128.34 61.59
CA ASP A 412 124.49 129.01 60.81
C ASP A 412 124.44 130.54 60.94
N GLN A 413 123.23 131.15 60.99
CA GLN A 413 123.11 132.59 61.26
C GLN A 413 123.58 132.96 62.67
N ILE A 414 123.26 132.16 63.68
CA ILE A 414 123.76 132.34 65.06
C ILE A 414 125.28 132.29 65.08
N LYS A 415 125.89 131.31 64.39
CA LYS A 415 127.34 131.16 64.28
C LYS A 415 128.02 132.32 63.55
N MET A 416 127.46 132.76 62.43
CA MET A 416 127.94 133.95 61.69
C MET A 416 127.86 135.23 62.55
N LEU A 417 126.83 135.38 63.37
CA LEU A 417 126.70 136.49 64.31
C LEU A 417 127.71 136.42 65.46
N SER A 418 128.00 135.22 66.00
CA SER A 418 129.06 135.06 67.01
C SER A 418 130.44 135.40 66.45
N GLU A 419 130.81 134.87 65.27
CA GLU A 419 132.11 135.15 64.64
C GLU A 419 132.27 136.64 64.29
N LYS A 420 131.19 137.31 63.86
CA LYS A 420 131.17 138.76 63.63
C LYS A 420 131.30 139.58 64.92
N THR A 421 130.77 139.09 66.04
CA THR A 421 130.88 139.74 67.36
C THR A 421 132.30 139.63 67.90
N ASP A 422 132.98 138.51 67.68
CA ASP A 422 134.39 138.34 68.05
C ASP A 422 135.33 139.15 67.15
N ALA A 423 135.06 139.25 65.85
CA ALA A 423 135.80 140.14 64.94
C ALA A 423 135.64 141.63 65.29
N ALA A 424 134.45 142.05 65.74
CA ALA A 424 134.21 143.43 66.19
C ALA A 424 134.92 143.76 67.52
N ARG A 425 135.01 142.79 68.45
CA ARG A 425 135.75 142.94 69.71
C ARG A 425 137.27 143.11 69.52
N ALA A 426 137.83 142.63 68.42
CA ALA A 426 139.27 142.74 68.14
C ALA A 426 139.76 144.16 67.81
N SER A 427 138.87 145.14 67.60
CA SER A 427 139.24 146.50 67.15
C SER A 427 138.98 147.63 68.16
N THR A 428 138.49 147.35 69.37
CA THR A 428 138.35 148.35 70.44
C THR A 428 138.71 147.83 71.83
N SER A 429 139.95 148.12 72.23
CA SER A 429 140.51 148.20 73.60
C SER A 429 140.88 146.94 74.39
N GLU A 430 142.13 146.97 74.84
CA GLU A 430 142.73 146.48 76.10
C GLU A 430 142.58 145.00 76.55
N PRO A 431 143.72 144.27 76.68
CA PRO A 431 143.74 142.96 77.33
C PRO A 431 143.65 143.11 78.86
N GLY A 432 142.46 142.91 79.41
CA GLY A 432 142.23 142.98 80.86
C GLY A 432 140.80 143.23 81.31
N ALA A 433 139.87 143.49 80.38
CA ALA A 433 138.46 143.71 80.69
C ALA A 433 137.74 142.42 81.15
N GLN A 434 137.98 142.03 82.40
CA GLN A 434 137.27 140.95 83.08
C GLN A 434 135.81 141.36 83.31
N ILE A 435 134.93 141.01 82.37
CA ILE A 435 133.48 141.20 82.49
C ILE A 435 133.02 140.39 83.69
N THR A 436 132.86 141.08 84.81
CA THR A 436 132.41 140.49 86.07
C THR A 436 130.89 140.47 86.06
N ILE A 437 130.32 139.60 85.21
CA ILE A 437 128.89 139.24 85.29
C ILE A 437 128.62 138.66 86.68
N SER A 438 127.52 139.08 87.29
CA SER A 438 127.13 138.51 88.58
C SER A 438 126.87 137.01 88.45
N LYS A 439 127.09 136.26 89.53
CA LYS A 439 126.79 134.82 89.56
C LYS A 439 125.33 134.57 89.16
N ASP A 440 124.45 135.44 89.62
CA ASP A 440 123.02 135.41 89.34
C ASP A 440 122.69 135.66 87.86
N GLU A 441 123.41 136.57 87.16
CA GLU A 441 123.24 136.77 85.71
C GLU A 441 123.75 135.60 84.89
N PHE A 442 124.89 135.00 85.27
CA PHE A 442 125.41 133.80 84.61
C PHE A 442 124.47 132.60 84.80
N GLU A 443 123.96 132.41 86.00
CA GLU A 443 122.96 131.36 86.30
C GLU A 443 121.64 131.63 85.57
N SER A 444 121.20 132.89 85.45
CA SER A 444 119.99 133.29 84.70
C SER A 444 120.12 133.05 83.19
N LEU A 445 121.27 133.38 82.59
CA LEU A 445 121.54 133.12 81.18
C LEU A 445 121.68 131.63 80.90
N SER A 446 122.42 130.88 81.74
CA SER A 446 122.55 129.43 81.61
C SER A 446 121.19 128.74 81.71
N ARG A 447 120.35 129.14 82.69
CA ARG A 447 119.00 128.60 82.84
C ARG A 447 118.11 128.89 81.62
N LYS A 448 118.21 130.08 81.01
CA LYS A 448 117.47 130.40 79.77
C LYS A 448 117.94 129.59 78.56
N VAL A 449 119.23 129.26 78.47
CA VAL A 449 119.75 128.36 77.44
C VAL A 449 119.20 126.95 77.66
N GLU A 450 119.30 126.40 78.87
CA GLU A 450 118.71 125.10 79.22
C GLU A 450 117.19 125.04 78.99
N GLU A 451 116.44 126.11 79.31
CA GLU A 451 115.00 126.20 79.07
C GLU A 451 114.68 126.20 77.57
N SER A 452 115.51 126.85 76.75
CA SER A 452 115.35 126.90 75.30
C SER A 452 115.73 125.57 74.64
N GLU A 453 116.78 124.91 75.12
CA GLU A 453 117.24 123.59 74.70
C GLU A 453 116.17 122.53 75.01
N LYS A 454 115.66 122.49 76.26
CA LYS A 454 114.54 121.61 76.66
C LYS A 454 113.27 121.86 75.84
N LEU A 455 112.98 123.11 75.46
CA LEU A 455 111.85 123.43 74.59
C LEU A 455 112.04 122.94 73.15
N ALA A 456 113.28 122.98 72.62
CA ALA A 456 113.61 122.42 71.32
C ALA A 456 113.53 120.88 71.34
N GLU A 457 114.11 120.23 72.35
CA GLU A 457 114.01 118.78 72.57
C GLU A 457 112.55 118.33 72.68
N MET A 458 111.71 119.03 73.45
CA MET A 458 110.27 118.75 73.53
C MET A 458 109.55 118.87 72.17
N LYS A 459 109.92 119.84 71.33
CA LYS A 459 109.33 119.98 69.99
C LYS A 459 109.76 118.85 69.06
N VAL A 460 111.03 118.46 69.08
CA VAL A 460 111.54 117.32 68.31
C VAL A 460 110.88 116.01 68.77
N ALA A 461 110.80 115.78 70.08
CA ALA A 461 110.13 114.61 70.65
C ALA A 461 108.64 114.55 70.27
N ALA A 462 107.92 115.68 70.31
CA ALA A 462 106.52 115.75 69.88
C ALA A 462 106.35 115.46 68.38
N ALA A 463 107.23 115.97 67.52
CA ALA A 463 107.21 115.68 66.08
C ALA A 463 107.52 114.20 65.79
N MET A 464 108.52 113.61 66.46
CA MET A 464 108.82 112.18 66.34
C MET A 464 107.64 111.30 66.78
N ALA A 465 106.98 111.63 67.90
CA ALA A 465 105.80 110.91 68.36
C ALA A 465 104.63 110.98 67.35
N GLN A 466 104.45 112.12 66.65
CA GLN A 466 103.46 112.21 65.57
C GLN A 466 103.82 111.33 64.37
N VAL A 467 105.09 111.29 63.95
CA VAL A 467 105.56 110.40 62.86
C VAL A 467 105.39 108.92 63.23
N GLU A 468 105.71 108.53 64.46
CA GLU A 468 105.50 107.16 64.93
C GLU A 468 104.02 106.79 65.01
N ALA A 469 103.14 107.70 65.46
CA ALA A 469 101.69 107.49 65.47
C ALA A 469 101.11 107.30 64.05
N VAL A 470 101.57 108.09 63.06
CA VAL A 470 101.11 107.93 61.66
C VAL A 470 101.63 106.61 61.08
N LYS A 471 102.89 106.23 61.31
CA LYS A 471 103.43 104.93 60.88
C LYS A 471 102.73 103.74 61.53
N ALA A 472 102.32 103.85 62.79
CA ALA A 472 101.52 102.82 63.45
C ALA A 472 100.13 102.67 62.79
N SER A 473 99.47 103.80 62.51
CA SER A 473 98.18 103.86 61.81
C SER A 473 98.25 103.27 60.40
N GLU A 474 99.31 103.59 59.64
CA GLU A 474 99.60 103.04 58.30
C GLU A 474 99.76 101.51 58.34
N ASN A 475 100.58 100.99 59.27
CA ASN A 475 100.76 99.54 59.45
C ASN A 475 99.47 98.81 59.89
N GLU A 476 98.59 99.47 60.65
CA GLU A 476 97.29 98.93 61.04
C GLU A 476 96.31 98.89 59.85
N ALA A 477 96.27 99.95 59.05
CA ALA A 477 95.47 100.03 57.82
C ALA A 477 95.93 99.02 56.76
N LEU A 478 97.24 98.84 56.57
CA LEU A 478 97.80 97.86 55.64
C LEU A 478 97.42 96.42 56.06
N LYS A 479 97.51 96.08 57.36
CA LYS A 479 97.06 94.77 57.87
C LYS A 479 95.56 94.53 57.68
N ARG A 480 94.72 95.57 57.80
CA ARG A 480 93.29 95.47 57.49
C ARG A 480 93.07 95.16 56.00
N LEU A 481 93.80 95.84 55.11
CA LEU A 481 93.72 95.61 53.66
C LEU A 481 94.19 94.19 53.27
N GLU A 482 95.28 93.69 53.87
CA GLU A 482 95.75 92.31 53.65
C GLU A 482 94.71 91.27 54.11
N ALA A 483 94.04 91.53 55.25
CA ALA A 483 92.99 90.65 55.76
C ALA A 483 91.76 90.61 54.83
N THR A 484 91.22 91.78 54.43
CA THR A 484 90.06 91.84 53.52
C THR A 484 90.39 91.29 52.13
N GLN A 485 91.61 91.50 51.62
CA GLN A 485 92.04 90.90 50.36
C GLN A 485 92.07 89.36 50.45
N LYS A 486 92.56 88.80 51.56
CA LYS A 486 92.55 87.35 51.76
C LYS A 486 91.12 86.80 51.84
N GLU A 487 90.23 87.48 52.57
CA GLU A 487 88.81 87.08 52.66
C GLU A 487 88.11 87.11 51.28
N ILE A 488 88.44 88.08 50.42
CA ILE A 488 87.96 88.11 49.02
C ILE A 488 88.51 86.92 48.22
N GLU A 489 89.78 86.54 48.40
CA GLU A 489 90.37 85.39 47.71
C GLU A 489 89.72 84.06 48.16
N ASP A 490 89.52 83.88 49.47
CA ASP A 490 88.83 82.72 50.04
C ASP A 490 87.35 82.65 49.57
N MET A 491 86.62 83.76 49.58
CA MET A 491 85.24 83.85 49.06
C MET A 491 85.16 83.58 47.55
N LYS A 492 86.14 84.03 46.77
CA LYS A 492 86.22 83.77 45.33
C LYS A 492 86.50 82.31 45.03
N ALA A 493 87.32 81.63 45.84
CA ALA A 493 87.53 80.19 45.75
C ALA A 493 86.22 79.43 46.05
N ALA A 494 85.53 79.78 47.14
CA ALA A 494 84.22 79.22 47.48
C ALA A 494 83.18 79.43 46.37
N THR A 495 83.14 80.62 45.77
CA THR A 495 82.26 80.92 44.62
C THR A 495 82.53 79.99 43.44
N GLN A 496 83.80 79.75 43.10
CA GLN A 496 84.16 78.85 42.00
C GLN A 496 83.81 77.39 42.29
N GLU A 497 83.89 76.95 43.54
CA GLU A 497 83.48 75.60 43.95
C GLU A 497 81.95 75.43 43.86
N ALA A 498 81.19 76.40 44.37
CA ALA A 498 79.73 76.42 44.28
C ALA A 498 79.24 76.42 42.81
N LEU A 499 79.90 77.20 41.94
CA LEU A 499 79.56 77.27 40.51
C LEU A 499 79.84 75.93 39.80
N LYS A 500 81.00 75.30 40.03
CA LYS A 500 81.30 73.94 39.53
C LYS A 500 80.30 72.90 40.03
N LYS A 501 79.88 72.99 41.29
CA LYS A 501 78.85 72.10 41.86
C LYS A 501 77.51 72.27 41.14
N ALA A 502 77.09 73.52 40.88
CA ALA A 502 75.88 73.81 40.12
C ALA A 502 75.95 73.32 38.66
N GLU A 503 77.10 73.46 37.99
CA GLU A 503 77.36 72.92 36.64
C GLU A 503 77.29 71.39 36.62
N MET A 504 77.89 70.70 37.60
CA MET A 504 77.83 69.24 37.71
C MET A 504 76.40 68.75 37.97
N SER A 505 75.62 69.42 38.83
CA SER A 505 74.20 69.09 39.03
C SER A 505 73.36 69.31 37.76
N GLU A 506 73.64 70.36 36.96
CA GLU A 506 72.95 70.58 35.69
C GLU A 506 73.35 69.55 34.61
N ALA A 507 74.62 69.14 34.56
CA ALA A 507 75.08 68.06 33.68
C ALA A 507 74.47 66.70 34.08
N ALA A 508 74.40 66.40 35.38
CA ALA A 508 73.73 65.21 35.89
C ALA A 508 72.24 65.21 35.53
N LYS A 509 71.55 66.35 35.65
CA LYS A 509 70.16 66.50 35.22
C LYS A 509 69.99 66.17 33.73
N LYS A 510 70.80 66.77 32.84
CA LYS A 510 70.74 66.52 31.39
C LYS A 510 70.99 65.06 31.03
N ALA A 511 71.96 64.40 31.68
CA ALA A 511 72.23 62.99 31.46
C ALA A 511 71.07 62.05 31.87
N VAL A 512 70.20 62.48 32.78
CA VAL A 512 68.96 61.75 33.16
C VAL A 512 67.77 62.13 32.25
N GLU A 513 67.78 63.31 31.63
CA GLU A 513 66.77 63.71 30.63
C GLU A 513 67.01 63.13 29.23
N GLU A 514 68.23 62.62 28.94
CA GLU A 514 68.63 62.05 27.64
C GLU A 514 68.57 60.51 27.57
N ASN A 515 68.23 59.82 28.67
CA ASN A 515 68.00 58.36 28.73
C ASN A 515 66.51 58.01 28.88
#